data_AF-A0A920H2U9-F1
#
_entry.id   AF-A0A920H2U9-F1
#
_cell.length_a   1.000
_cell.length_b   1.000
_cell.length_c   1.000
_cell.angle_alpha   90.00
_cell.angle_beta   90.00
_cell.angle_gamma   90.00
#
_symmetry.space_group_name_H-M   'P 1'
#
loop_
_entity.id
_entity.type
_entity.pdbx_description
1 polymer ?
#
loop_
_entity_poly.entity_id
_entity_poly.type
_entity_poly.pdbx_seq_one_letter_code
_entity_poly.pdbx_strand_id
1 'polypeptide(L)'
;MVLAVDAGHNNNKNKVAFYMLLTIVGGAVFVGSQAWEWANFIRGEYGAIETKGGQIIQFVDTSNDNKRIALKDFVVSVPKDREQHQGSNGLWYRDEASLPTFT
;
A
#
# COMPACT_ATOMS: atom_id res chain seq x y z
N MET A 1 31.18 9.46 0.53
CA MET A 1 31.33 10.80 1.13
C MET A 1 32.72 11.09 1.69
N VAL A 2 33.25 10.30 2.64
CA VAL A 2 34.58 10.58 3.27
C VAL A 2 35.72 10.65 2.24
N LEU A 3 35.72 9.80 1.20
CA LEU A 3 36.69 9.85 0.09
C LEU A 3 36.57 11.12 -0.79
N ALA A 4 35.38 11.70 -0.90
CA ALA A 4 35.16 12.96 -1.61
C ALA A 4 35.72 14.15 -0.83
N VAL A 5 35.60 14.11 0.51
CA VAL A 5 36.14 15.14 1.42
C VAL A 5 37.67 15.11 1.39
N ASP A 6 38.26 13.92 1.45
CA ASP A 6 39.72 13.75 1.39
C ASP A 6 40.32 14.16 0.03
N ALA A 7 39.64 13.84 -1.07
CA ALA A 7 40.02 14.33 -2.40
C ALA A 7 39.89 15.86 -2.55
N GLY A 8 38.99 16.48 -1.78
CA GLY A 8 38.81 17.94 -1.72
C GLY A 8 39.97 18.64 -1.03
N HIS A 9 40.47 18.10 0.10
CA HIS A 9 41.69 18.60 0.75
C HIS A 9 42.93 18.48 -0.14
N ASN A 10 43.01 17.43 -0.95
CA ASN A 10 44.07 17.25 -1.95
C ASN A 10 43.85 18.07 -3.25
N ASN A 11 42.86 18.98 -3.27
CA ASN A 11 42.49 19.86 -4.38
C ASN A 11 42.24 19.13 -5.72
N ASN A 12 41.86 17.84 -5.65
CA ASN A 12 41.72 16.97 -6.81
C ASN A 12 40.27 16.96 -7.31
N LYS A 13 39.92 18.02 -8.04
CA LYS A 13 38.54 18.33 -8.48
C LYS A 13 37.86 17.19 -9.25
N ASN A 14 38.59 16.44 -10.08
CA ASN A 14 38.04 15.33 -10.85
C ASN A 14 37.60 14.15 -9.96
N LYS A 15 38.40 13.83 -8.92
CA LYS A 15 38.04 12.77 -7.96
C LYS A 15 36.87 13.19 -7.08
N VAL A 16 36.82 14.46 -6.66
CA VAL A 16 35.68 15.01 -5.90
C VAL A 16 34.39 14.89 -6.71
N ALA A 17 34.40 15.30 -7.99
CA ALA A 17 33.24 15.20 -8.86
C ALA A 17 32.76 13.75 -9.02
N PHE A 18 33.69 12.81 -9.24
CA PHE A 18 33.37 11.39 -9.37
C PHE A 18 32.77 10.80 -8.08
N TYR A 19 33.35 11.11 -6.91
CA TYR A 19 32.85 10.60 -5.64
C TYR A 19 31.52 11.24 -5.21
N MET A 20 31.28 12.50 -5.59
CA MET A 20 29.97 13.15 -5.41
C MET A 20 28.91 12.49 -6.29
N LEU A 21 29.23 12.18 -7.56
CA LEU A 21 28.33 11.45 -8.45
C LEU A 21 27.99 10.07 -7.90
N LEU A 22 28.97 9.31 -7.41
CA LEU A 22 28.74 8.03 -6.74
C LEU A 22 27.84 8.17 -5.51
N THR A 23 27.98 9.25 -4.75
CA THR A 23 27.14 9.53 -3.57
C THR A 23 25.69 9.81 -3.99
N ILE A 24 25.48 10.57 -5.07
CA ILE A 24 24.14 10.85 -5.59
C ILE A 24 23.48 9.58 -6.11
N VAL A 25 24.20 8.76 -6.89
CA VAL A 25 23.68 7.49 -7.42
C VAL A 25 23.36 6.53 -6.27
N GLY A 26 24.25 6.40 -5.28
CA GLY A 26 23.99 5.58 -4.09
C GLY A 26 22.76 6.04 -3.30
N GLY A 27 22.59 7.36 -3.14
CA GLY A 27 21.40 7.94 -2.50
C GLY A 27 20.11 7.68 -3.29
N ALA A 28 20.15 7.79 -4.63
CA ALA A 28 19.00 7.52 -5.49
C ALA A 28 18.58 6.04 -5.43
N VAL A 29 19.54 5.11 -5.42
CA VAL A 29 19.25 3.67 -5.25
C VAL A 29 18.62 3.38 -3.90
N PHE A 30 19.14 3.98 -2.83
CA PHE A 30 18.61 3.80 -1.47
C PHE A 30 17.17 4.30 -1.31
N VAL A 31 16.87 5.51 -1.79
CA VAL A 31 15.50 6.04 -1.75
C VAL A 31 14.59 5.24 -2.69
N GLY A 32 15.11 4.82 -3.85
CA GLY A 32 14.41 3.98 -4.81
C GLY A 32 14.03 2.61 -4.23
N SER A 33 14.92 1.97 -3.45
CA SER A 33 14.61 0.70 -2.79
C SER A 33 13.52 0.85 -1.74
N GLN A 34 13.50 1.97 -1.00
CA GLN A 34 12.42 2.26 -0.05
C GLN A 34 11.10 2.51 -0.76
N ALA A 35 11.09 3.30 -1.84
CA ALA A 35 9.90 3.53 -2.63
C ALA A 35 9.33 2.23 -3.25
N TRP A 36 10.20 1.33 -3.70
CA TRP A 36 9.80 0.02 -4.20
C TRP A 36 9.22 -0.87 -3.10
N GLU A 37 9.84 -0.92 -1.93
CA GLU A 37 9.33 -1.67 -0.78
C GLU A 37 7.94 -1.17 -0.36
N TRP A 38 7.73 0.15 -0.34
CA TRP A 38 6.43 0.74 -0.04
C TRP A 38 5.39 0.45 -1.12
N ALA A 39 5.78 0.53 -2.39
CA ALA A 39 4.89 0.17 -3.50
C ALA A 39 4.46 -1.30 -3.42
N ASN A 40 5.37 -2.20 -3.03
CA ASN A 40 5.09 -3.62 -2.83
C ASN A 40 4.23 -3.86 -1.58
N PHE A 41 4.50 -3.14 -0.49
CA PHE A 41 3.72 -3.19 0.75
C PHE A 41 2.28 -2.74 0.54
N ILE A 42 2.06 -1.63 -0.18
CA ILE A 42 0.71 -1.10 -0.50
C ILE A 42 -0.02 -2.02 -1.49
N ARG A 43 0.69 -2.56 -2.50
CA ARG A 43 0.07 -3.49 -3.46
C ARG A 43 -0.33 -4.81 -2.82
N GLY A 44 0.26 -5.17 -1.67
CA GLY A 44 -0.21 -6.24 -0.80
C GLY A 44 -0.42 -7.55 -1.56
N GLU A 45 0.67 -8.21 -1.94
CA GLU A 45 0.63 -9.47 -2.73
C GLU A 45 -0.27 -10.54 -2.08
N TYR A 46 -0.42 -10.52 -0.75
CA TYR A 46 -1.26 -11.44 0.02
C TYR A 46 -1.87 -10.70 1.21
N GLY A 47 -3.07 -10.15 1.05
CA GLY A 47 -3.77 -9.60 2.21
C GLY A 47 -4.15 -10.71 3.19
N ALA A 48 -3.98 -10.45 4.47
CA ALA A 48 -4.38 -11.33 5.56
C ALA A 48 -5.50 -10.65 6.35
N ILE A 49 -6.46 -11.42 6.84
CA ILE A 49 -7.55 -10.89 7.66
C ILE A 49 -7.15 -11.07 9.11
N GLU A 50 -7.07 -9.95 9.84
CA GLU A 50 -6.90 -9.96 11.29
C GLU A 50 -8.28 -10.00 11.95
N THR A 51 -8.50 -11.01 12.79
CA THR A 51 -9.71 -11.10 13.61
C THR A 51 -9.57 -10.20 14.85
N LYS A 52 -10.69 -9.79 15.46
CA LYS A 52 -10.69 -8.96 16.68
C LYS A 52 -9.94 -9.58 17.87
N GLY A 53 -9.60 -10.87 17.81
CA GLY A 53 -8.80 -11.59 18.79
C GLY A 53 -7.29 -11.66 18.47
N GLY A 54 -6.81 -10.95 17.45
CA GLY A 54 -5.40 -10.93 17.05
C GLY A 54 -4.93 -12.17 16.27
N GLN A 55 -5.86 -13.03 15.84
CA GLN A 55 -5.52 -14.18 15.00
C GLN A 55 -5.55 -13.77 13.52
N ILE A 56 -4.44 -14.04 12.83
CA ILE A 56 -4.26 -13.77 11.40
C ILE A 56 -4.72 -15.00 10.62
N ILE A 57 -5.70 -14.83 9.72
CA ILE A 57 -6.22 -15.88 8.85
C ILE A 57 -5.71 -15.65 7.43
N GLN A 58 -5.14 -16.70 6.85
CA GLN A 58 -4.62 -16.73 5.49
C GLN A 58 -5.40 -17.74 4.64
N PHE A 59 -5.82 -17.31 3.45
CA PHE A 59 -6.50 -18.17 2.49
C PHE A 59 -5.50 -18.80 1.52
N VAL A 60 -5.57 -20.11 1.39
CA VAL A 60 -4.77 -20.91 0.46
C VAL A 60 -5.71 -21.74 -0.41
N ASP A 61 -5.46 -21.82 -1.71
CA ASP A 61 -6.21 -22.70 -2.59
C ASP A 61 -5.75 -24.14 -2.36
N THR A 62 -6.69 -25.04 -2.05
CA THR A 62 -6.41 -26.47 -1.89
C THR A 62 -6.24 -27.18 -3.24
N SER A 63 -6.66 -26.54 -4.35
CA SER A 63 -6.71 -27.15 -5.68
C SER A 63 -5.51 -26.82 -6.58
N ASN A 64 -4.82 -25.71 -6.31
CA ASN A 64 -3.67 -25.24 -7.10
C ASN A 64 -2.45 -24.99 -6.19
N ASP A 65 -1.74 -26.06 -5.83
CA ASP A 65 -0.40 -26.03 -5.22
C ASP A 65 -0.24 -25.18 -3.95
N ASN A 66 -1.28 -25.10 -3.10
CA ASN A 66 -1.26 -24.30 -1.86
C ASN A 66 -0.92 -22.81 -2.09
N LYS A 67 -1.25 -22.27 -3.27
CA LYS A 67 -0.99 -20.87 -3.56
C LYS A 67 -1.88 -19.97 -2.70
N ARG A 68 -1.29 -18.93 -2.12
CA ARG A 68 -1.98 -17.89 -1.36
C ARG A 68 -2.85 -17.05 -2.29
N ILE A 69 -4.12 -16.87 -1.96
CA ILE A 69 -5.09 -16.12 -2.77
C ILE A 69 -5.18 -14.67 -2.26
N ALA A 70 -5.21 -13.68 -3.16
CA ALA A 70 -5.38 -12.28 -2.79
C ALA A 70 -6.86 -11.94 -2.49
N LEU A 71 -7.13 -11.02 -1.55
CA LEU A 71 -8.51 -10.64 -1.17
C LEU A 71 -9.37 -10.21 -2.36
N LYS A 72 -8.79 -9.51 -3.31
CA LYS A 72 -9.48 -9.02 -4.51
C LYS A 72 -10.14 -10.14 -5.34
N ASP A 73 -9.62 -11.37 -5.29
CA ASP A 73 -10.10 -12.46 -6.14
C ASP A 73 -11.35 -13.14 -5.56
N PHE A 74 -11.66 -12.91 -4.27
CA PHE A 74 -12.85 -13.45 -3.60
C PHE A 74 -13.78 -12.38 -3.01
N VAL A 75 -13.35 -11.12 -2.95
CA VAL A 75 -14.23 -10.00 -2.60
C VAL A 75 -15.16 -9.71 -3.77
N VAL A 76 -16.37 -10.25 -3.70
CA VAL A 76 -17.50 -9.77 -4.50
C VAL A 76 -17.87 -8.39 -3.96
N SER A 77 -17.75 -7.35 -4.78
CA SER A 77 -18.33 -6.05 -4.45
C SER A 77 -19.84 -6.21 -4.42
N VAL A 78 -20.41 -6.39 -3.23
CA VAL A 78 -21.86 -6.32 -3.06
C VAL A 78 -22.24 -4.85 -3.24
N PRO A 79 -22.94 -4.45 -4.31
CA PRO A 79 -23.50 -3.10 -4.38
C PRO A 79 -24.45 -2.97 -3.19
N LYS A 80 -24.08 -2.13 -2.22
CA LYS A 80 -25.02 -1.67 -1.21
C LYS A 80 -25.86 -0.58 -1.86
N ASP A 81 -26.87 -0.98 -2.62
CA ASP A 81 -27.99 -0.09 -2.89
C ASP A 81 -28.69 0.11 -1.56
N ARG A 82 -28.23 1.12 -0.80
CA ARG A 82 -28.96 1.56 0.39
C ARG A 82 -30.19 2.29 -0.13
N GLU A 83 -31.31 1.59 -0.18
CA GLU A 83 -32.60 2.23 -0.38
C GLU A 83 -32.98 3.02 0.86
N GLN A 84 -33.41 4.26 0.67
CA GLN A 84 -33.92 5.08 1.76
C GLN A 84 -35.29 4.55 2.20
N HIS A 85 -35.46 4.39 3.50
CA HIS A 85 -36.71 4.01 4.14
C HIS A 85 -37.80 5.03 3.78
N GLN A 86 -38.85 4.55 3.11
CA GLN A 86 -40.05 5.31 2.81
C GLN A 86 -41.15 4.89 3.80
N GLY A 87 -42.08 5.79 4.13
CA GLY A 87 -43.20 5.44 5.02
C GLY A 87 -44.05 4.27 4.54
N SER A 88 -43.98 3.93 3.25
CA SER A 88 -44.62 2.76 2.63
C SER A 88 -43.82 1.46 2.77
N ASN A 89 -42.53 1.53 3.10
CA ASN A 89 -41.60 0.40 3.01
C ASN A 89 -40.78 0.29 4.32
N GLY A 90 -41.42 -0.20 5.39
CA GLY A 90 -40.74 -0.54 6.66
C GLY A 90 -41.48 -0.14 7.93
N LEU A 91 -40.77 0.46 8.88
CA LEU A 91 -41.23 0.83 10.22
C LEU A 91 -42.07 2.11 10.21
N TRP A 92 -43.35 2.00 10.52
CA TRP A 92 -44.22 3.17 10.63
C TRP A 92 -43.74 4.14 11.72
N TYR A 93 -43.83 5.44 11.43
CA TYR A 93 -43.44 6.53 12.33
C TYR A 93 -41.94 6.57 12.70
N ARG A 94 -41.06 6.05 11.82
CA ARG A 94 -39.60 6.12 11.98
C ARG A 94 -38.96 6.83 10.78
N ASP A 95 -38.22 7.89 11.08
CA ASP A 95 -37.40 8.61 10.11
C ASP A 95 -35.93 8.16 10.19
N GLU A 96 -35.24 8.15 9.05
CA GLU A 96 -33.81 7.88 8.96
C GLU A 96 -33.04 9.01 8.27
N ALA A 97 -31.72 9.04 8.46
CA ALA A 97 -30.85 10.04 7.84
C ALA A 97 -30.75 9.87 6.32
N SER A 98 -30.76 11.01 5.62
CA SER A 98 -30.65 11.10 4.16
C SER A 98 -29.34 10.50 3.62
N LEU A 99 -29.40 9.98 2.39
CA LEU A 99 -28.22 9.47 1.70
C LEU A 99 -27.27 10.63 1.34
N PRO A 100 -25.94 10.43 1.42
CA PRO A 100 -24.99 11.44 0.98
C PRO A 100 -25.12 11.66 -0.53
N THR A 101 -25.30 12.92 -0.94
CA THR A 101 -25.29 13.32 -2.35
C THR A 101 -23.85 13.45 -2.83
N PHE A 102 -23.43 12.59 -3.75
CA PHE A 102 -22.17 12.75 -4.47
C PHE A 102 -22.45 13.50 -5.78
N THR A 103 -21.70 14.58 -6.04
CA THR A 103 -21.66 15.28 -7.34
C THR A 103 -20.38 14.87 -8.07
#